data_AF-A0A9D8NG34-F1
#
_entry.id   AF-A0A9D8NG34-F1
#
_cell.length_a   1.000
_cell.length_b   1.000
_cell.length_c   1.000
_cell.angle_alpha   90.00
_cell.angle_beta   90.00
_cell.angle_gamma   90.00
#
_symmetry.space_group_name_H-M   'P 1'
#
loop_
_entity.id
_entity.type
_entity.pdbx_description
1 polymer ?
#
loop_
_entity_poly.entity_id
_entity_poly.type
_entity_poly.pdbx_seq_one_letter_code
_entity_poly.pdbx_strand_id
1 'polypeptide(L)'
;LAGTDYQLYWPYSSDWDGETFPIITFDPGSGIETNYGYMLSISPDGARIVDSVYVDEALAMKRPVWVFNSNSDAAFTPLRAPEPSFFDTYPSTAGRQRRLQLKTFKMLRNYDSWFGGASEFWIRCGSVEGFNATTDAELKLYYPSVTDFMIVVRRRDLGKELPYEAILVSDFTSQLDKLAFLIVEDDGGTRTQWKAEIAVKIQSKTYGVSIDIPYNEKDDIVWRGQLSARFFEEEDVVTGRFGDVVASFELN
;
A
#
# COMPACT_ATOMS: atom_id res chain seq x y z
N LEU A 1 0.58 -2.10 21.93
CA LEU A 1 -0.24 -3.14 21.28
C LEU A 1 0.52 -3.94 20.22
N ALA A 2 1.71 -3.49 19.75
CA ALA A 2 2.55 -4.22 18.79
C ALA A 2 3.25 -5.49 19.34
N GLY A 3 2.65 -6.21 20.29
CA GLY A 3 3.26 -7.38 20.93
C GLY A 3 2.26 -8.42 21.44
N THR A 4 1.00 -8.34 21.01
CA THR A 4 -0.04 -9.33 21.32
C THR A 4 -0.51 -9.97 20.02
N ASP A 5 -0.75 -11.28 20.04
CA ASP A 5 -1.27 -12.07 18.90
C ASP A 5 -2.67 -11.62 18.45
N TYR A 6 -3.31 -10.76 19.23
CA TYR A 6 -4.65 -10.23 18.99
C TYR A 6 -4.65 -8.71 18.97
N GLN A 7 -5.57 -8.17 18.18
CA GLN A 7 -5.90 -6.77 18.09
C GLN A 7 -7.40 -6.56 18.32
N LEU A 8 -7.72 -5.39 18.87
CA LEU A 8 -9.09 -4.89 18.98
C LEU A 8 -9.18 -3.66 18.10
N TYR A 9 -10.12 -3.64 17.17
CA TYR A 9 -10.26 -2.49 16.29
C TYR A 9 -11.69 -2.27 15.84
N TRP A 10 -11.93 -1.06 15.35
CA TRP A 10 -13.15 -0.65 14.66
C TRP A 10 -12.72 0.29 13.53
N PRO A 11 -13.00 0.00 12.24
CA PRO A 11 -12.57 0.83 11.12
C PRO A 11 -12.98 2.31 11.23
N TYR A 12 -14.10 2.56 11.91
CA TYR A 12 -14.71 3.88 12.09
C TYR A 12 -14.56 4.41 13.52
N SER A 13 -13.56 3.92 14.26
CA SER A 13 -13.27 4.32 15.65
C SER A 13 -13.11 5.82 15.90
N SER A 14 -12.72 6.61 14.89
CA SER A 14 -12.69 8.08 14.99
C SER A 14 -14.05 8.71 15.23
N ASP A 15 -15.12 8.00 14.88
CA ASP A 15 -16.48 8.48 14.90
C ASP A 15 -17.20 8.04 16.19
N TRP A 16 -16.45 7.43 17.13
CA TRP A 16 -16.99 7.04 18.42
C TRP A 16 -17.31 8.26 19.28
N ASP A 17 -18.53 8.29 19.81
CA ASP A 17 -18.98 9.27 20.79
C ASP A 17 -18.37 9.08 22.19
N GLY A 18 -17.72 7.94 22.46
CA GLY A 18 -17.19 7.58 23.78
C GLY A 18 -18.25 7.16 24.80
N GLU A 19 -19.54 7.12 24.40
CA GLU A 19 -20.68 6.85 25.29
C GLU A 19 -21.46 5.62 24.85
N THR A 20 -21.71 5.45 23.55
CA THR A 20 -22.46 4.33 23.00
C THR A 20 -21.69 3.04 23.23
N PHE A 21 -22.36 2.06 23.86
CA PHE A 21 -21.79 0.73 24.06
C PHE A 21 -21.53 0.04 22.70
N PRO A 22 -20.28 -0.43 22.48
CA PRO A 22 -19.94 -1.12 21.26
C PRO A 22 -20.60 -2.50 21.20
N ILE A 23 -20.96 -2.91 19.98
CA ILE A 23 -21.24 -4.32 19.71
C ILE A 23 -19.90 -5.04 19.67
N ILE A 24 -19.77 -6.15 20.39
CA ILE A 24 -18.54 -6.95 20.41
C ILE A 24 -18.70 -8.12 19.45
N THR A 25 -17.75 -8.31 18.54
CA THR A 25 -17.68 -9.41 17.58
C THR A 25 -16.22 -9.85 17.36
N PHE A 26 -16.00 -10.88 16.56
CA PHE A 26 -14.69 -11.35 16.16
C PHE A 26 -14.62 -11.55 14.64
N ASP A 27 -13.41 -11.65 14.09
CA ASP A 27 -13.19 -12.01 12.69
C ASP A 27 -13.53 -13.51 12.46
N PRO A 28 -14.60 -13.83 11.71
CA PRO A 28 -14.94 -15.22 11.38
C PRO A 28 -13.96 -15.86 10.37
N GLY A 29 -13.07 -15.08 9.76
CA GLY A 29 -12.10 -15.51 8.77
C GLY A 29 -12.72 -15.82 7.40
N SER A 30 -11.88 -16.27 6.47
CA SER A 30 -12.28 -16.73 5.13
C SER A 30 -13.07 -15.71 4.30
N GLY A 31 -12.80 -14.41 4.47
CA GLY A 31 -13.46 -13.34 3.72
C GLY A 31 -14.96 -13.22 3.99
N ILE A 32 -15.44 -13.73 5.12
CA ILE A 32 -16.85 -13.61 5.49
C ILE A 32 -17.15 -12.14 5.84
N GLU A 33 -18.28 -11.61 5.35
CA GLU A 33 -18.66 -10.18 5.52
C GLU A 33 -19.69 -9.93 6.63
N THR A 34 -20.21 -10.99 7.25
CA THR A 34 -21.21 -10.90 8.32
C THR A 34 -20.90 -11.85 9.48
N ASN A 35 -21.10 -11.43 10.72
CA ASN A 35 -20.95 -12.29 11.89
C ASN A 35 -22.02 -11.98 12.95
N TYR A 36 -22.16 -12.83 13.96
CA TYR A 36 -22.91 -12.51 15.17
C TYR A 36 -22.07 -11.66 16.12
N GLY A 37 -22.66 -10.60 16.63
CA GLY A 37 -22.11 -9.76 17.68
C GLY A 37 -23.02 -9.73 18.90
N TYR A 38 -22.44 -9.28 20.01
CA TYR A 38 -23.09 -9.19 21.31
C TYR A 38 -23.18 -7.73 21.72
N MET A 39 -24.39 -7.26 21.99
CA MET A 39 -24.68 -5.90 22.39
C MET A 39 -25.12 -5.87 23.85
N LEU A 40 -24.50 -4.98 24.63
CA LEU A 40 -24.98 -4.66 25.98
C LEU A 40 -26.07 -3.57 25.88
N SER A 41 -27.26 -3.85 26.42
CA SER A 41 -28.32 -2.87 26.63
C SER A 41 -28.59 -2.71 28.13
N ILE A 42 -28.97 -1.50 28.54
CA ILE A 42 -29.38 -1.21 29.92
C ILE A 42 -30.89 -0.97 29.88
N SER A 43 -31.65 -1.82 30.56
CA SER A 43 -33.10 -1.65 30.68
C SER A 43 -33.46 -0.46 31.58
N PRO A 44 -34.71 0.04 31.53
CA PRO A 44 -35.13 1.19 32.33
C PRO A 44 -34.95 1.03 33.86
N ASP A 45 -34.89 -0.21 34.35
CA ASP A 45 -34.65 -0.57 35.76
C ASP A 45 -33.15 -0.74 36.10
N GLY A 46 -32.26 -0.49 35.15
CA GLY A 46 -30.81 -0.58 35.31
C GLY A 46 -30.23 -1.98 35.14
N ALA A 47 -31.04 -2.98 34.77
CA ALA A 47 -30.51 -4.31 34.49
C ALA A 47 -29.70 -4.32 33.17
N ARG A 48 -28.65 -5.13 33.16
CA ARG A 48 -27.78 -5.33 31.99
C ARG A 48 -28.27 -6.53 31.20
N ILE A 49 -28.64 -6.31 29.95
CA ILE A 49 -29.13 -7.34 29.03
C ILE A 49 -28.11 -7.49 27.91
N VAL A 50 -27.80 -8.72 27.55
CA VAL A 50 -26.93 -9.03 26.40
C VAL A 50 -27.81 -9.61 25.30
N ASP A 51 -27.89 -8.91 24.18
CA ASP A 51 -28.60 -9.36 22.99
C ASP A 51 -27.60 -9.77 21.90
N SER A 52 -28.00 -10.72 21.06
CA SER A 52 -27.25 -11.06 19.83
C SER A 52 -27.80 -10.27 18.64
N VAL A 53 -26.89 -9.83 17.77
CA VAL A 53 -27.23 -9.06 16.57
C VAL A 53 -26.32 -9.49 15.42
N TYR A 54 -26.84 -9.54 14.20
CA TYR A 54 -26.00 -9.71 13.02
C TYR A 54 -25.27 -8.40 12.72
N VAL A 55 -23.97 -8.50 12.49
CA VAL A 55 -23.08 -7.38 12.25
C VAL A 55 -22.51 -7.51 10.85
N ASP A 56 -22.67 -6.44 10.08
CA ASP A 56 -22.06 -6.22 8.77
C ASP A 56 -21.35 -4.84 8.76
N GLU A 57 -20.64 -4.53 7.69
CA GLU A 57 -19.93 -3.25 7.56
C GLU A 57 -20.91 -2.06 7.62
N ALA A 58 -22.11 -2.21 7.04
CA ALA A 58 -23.13 -1.16 7.02
C ALA A 58 -23.63 -0.79 8.42
N LEU A 59 -23.70 -1.74 9.35
CA LEU A 59 -23.97 -1.51 10.76
C LEU A 59 -22.76 -0.87 11.44
N ALA A 60 -21.56 -1.37 11.16
CA ALA A 60 -20.31 -0.85 11.73
C ALA A 60 -20.01 0.60 11.32
N MET A 61 -20.50 1.07 10.16
CA MET A 61 -20.44 2.48 9.75
C MET A 61 -21.32 3.40 10.58
N LYS A 62 -22.38 2.88 11.23
CA LYS A 62 -23.41 3.68 11.88
C LYS A 62 -23.27 3.72 13.39
N ARG A 63 -22.58 2.74 13.98
CA ARG A 63 -22.42 2.64 15.43
C ARG A 63 -21.13 1.89 15.80
N PRO A 64 -20.66 2.05 17.03
CA PRO A 64 -19.45 1.38 17.48
C PRO A 64 -19.56 -0.14 17.43
N VAL A 65 -18.59 -0.77 16.77
CA VAL A 65 -18.41 -2.22 16.73
C VAL A 65 -16.96 -2.54 16.99
N TRP A 66 -16.69 -3.29 18.05
CA TRP A 66 -15.36 -3.76 18.38
C TRP A 66 -15.15 -5.16 17.82
N VAL A 67 -14.21 -5.27 16.89
CA VAL A 67 -13.78 -6.52 16.28
C VAL A 67 -12.51 -6.99 16.96
N PHE A 68 -12.57 -8.19 17.53
CA PHE A 68 -11.38 -8.93 17.95
C PHE A 68 -10.83 -9.73 16.76
N ASN A 69 -9.59 -9.48 16.38
CA ASN A 69 -8.91 -10.20 15.29
C ASN A 69 -7.49 -10.63 15.73
N SER A 70 -6.91 -11.62 15.07
CA SER A 70 -5.48 -11.87 15.12
C SER A 70 -4.69 -10.69 14.54
N ASN A 71 -3.47 -10.51 15.04
CA ASN A 71 -2.55 -9.47 14.63
C ASN A 71 -1.39 -10.08 13.83
N SER A 72 -1.70 -10.59 12.63
CA SER A 72 -0.76 -11.31 11.76
C SER A 72 0.41 -10.45 11.29
N ASP A 73 0.17 -9.16 11.06
CA ASP A 73 1.10 -8.29 10.31
C ASP A 73 1.78 -7.23 11.19
N ALA A 74 1.76 -7.46 12.51
CA ALA A 74 2.34 -6.59 13.53
C ALA A 74 3.84 -6.25 13.32
N ALA A 75 4.54 -7.04 12.51
CA ALA A 75 5.97 -6.92 12.28
C ALA A 75 6.34 -5.82 11.27
N PHE A 76 5.39 -5.36 10.43
CA PHE A 76 5.67 -4.38 9.39
C PHE A 76 5.35 -2.95 9.83
N THR A 77 6.22 -2.01 9.44
CA THR A 77 5.99 -0.58 9.68
C THR A 77 5.53 0.04 8.36
N PRO A 78 4.25 0.41 8.22
CA PRO A 78 3.77 1.02 7.01
C PRO A 78 4.37 2.40 6.80
N LEU A 79 4.58 2.76 5.53
CA LEU A 79 4.84 4.13 5.15
C LEU A 79 3.63 4.96 5.55
N ARG A 80 3.88 5.97 6.40
CA ARG A 80 2.83 6.89 6.83
C ARG A 80 2.68 7.98 5.79
N ALA A 81 1.44 8.32 5.46
CA ALA A 81 1.17 9.56 4.76
C ALA A 81 1.81 10.73 5.54
N PRO A 82 2.55 11.63 4.86
CA PRO A 82 3.16 12.77 5.54
C PRO A 82 2.06 13.61 6.20
N GLU A 83 2.32 14.02 7.45
CA GLU A 83 1.49 15.03 8.10
C GLU A 83 1.64 16.36 7.35
N PRO A 84 0.62 17.24 7.34
CA PRO A 84 0.63 18.51 6.60
C PRO A 84 1.83 19.43 6.86
N SER A 85 2.58 19.23 7.95
CA SER A 85 3.77 20.01 8.32
C SER A 85 5.09 19.45 7.79
N PHE A 86 5.10 18.29 7.12
CA PHE A 86 6.33 17.64 6.63
C PHE A 86 6.85 18.21 5.31
N PHE A 87 6.07 19.05 4.64
CA PHE A 87 6.33 19.53 3.27
C PHE A 87 7.38 20.65 3.15
N ASP A 88 7.90 21.19 4.27
CA ASP A 88 8.67 22.44 4.27
C ASP A 88 10.21 22.30 4.35
N THR A 89 10.77 21.09 4.32
CA THR A 89 12.23 20.92 4.53
C THR A 89 12.85 19.79 3.71
N TYR A 90 13.00 19.99 2.40
CA TYR A 90 14.11 19.39 1.68
C TYR A 90 14.87 20.49 0.92
N PRO A 91 16.12 20.83 1.34
CA PRO A 91 16.93 21.77 0.59
C PRO A 91 17.24 21.18 -0.80
N SER A 92 17.03 21.97 -1.85
CA SER A 92 17.42 21.63 -3.22
C SER A 92 18.95 21.50 -3.27
N THR A 93 19.47 20.27 -3.23
CA THR A 93 20.89 20.04 -3.43
C THR A 93 21.24 20.35 -4.88
N ALA A 94 22.15 21.32 -5.08
CA ALA A 94 22.68 21.70 -6.36
C ALA A 94 23.51 20.53 -6.96
N GLY A 95 22.83 19.70 -7.75
CA GLY A 95 23.35 18.56 -8.48
C GLY A 95 22.14 17.80 -9.02
N ARG A 96 21.92 17.81 -10.34
CA ARG A 96 20.65 17.45 -11.00
C ARG A 96 20.43 15.92 -11.01
N GLN A 97 20.33 15.32 -9.83
CA GLN A 97 19.96 13.91 -9.65
C GLN A 97 18.44 13.84 -9.71
N ARG A 98 17.91 13.32 -10.82
CA ARG A 98 16.46 13.18 -10.99
C ARG A 98 15.96 12.02 -10.12
N ARG A 99 14.84 12.18 -9.42
CA ARG A 99 14.22 11.15 -8.58
C ARG A 99 12.80 10.91 -9.05
N LEU A 100 12.43 9.64 -9.14
CA LEU A 100 11.05 9.24 -9.37
C LEU A 100 10.37 9.00 -8.03
N GLN A 101 9.27 9.70 -7.77
CA GLN A 101 8.50 9.58 -6.55
C GLN A 101 7.06 9.14 -6.82
N LEU A 102 6.51 8.33 -5.91
CA LEU A 102 5.08 8.10 -5.76
C LEU A 102 4.51 9.23 -4.89
N LYS A 103 3.67 10.08 -5.47
CA LYS A 103 3.10 11.26 -4.81
C LYS A 103 1.82 10.90 -4.08
N THR A 104 0.86 10.35 -4.82
CA THR A 104 -0.45 9.98 -4.25
C THR A 104 -0.83 8.55 -4.60
N PHE A 105 -1.65 7.96 -3.72
CA PHE A 105 -2.20 6.62 -3.86
C PHE A 105 -3.68 6.64 -3.48
N LYS A 106 -4.51 6.01 -4.32
CA LYS A 106 -5.95 5.92 -4.14
C LYS A 106 -6.42 4.50 -4.42
N MET A 107 -6.91 3.85 -3.38
CA MET A 107 -7.57 2.55 -3.46
C MET A 107 -9.01 2.72 -3.96
N LEU A 108 -9.43 1.91 -4.92
CA LEU A 108 -10.79 1.92 -5.50
C LEU A 108 -11.67 0.77 -4.99
N ARG A 109 -11.07 -0.26 -4.37
CA ARG A 109 -11.78 -1.42 -3.82
C ARG A 109 -11.03 -1.96 -2.59
N ASN A 110 -11.76 -2.42 -1.57
CA ASN A 110 -11.19 -3.26 -0.52
C ASN A 110 -10.93 -4.67 -1.07
N TYR A 111 -9.87 -5.31 -0.58
CA TYR A 111 -9.54 -6.71 -0.90
C TYR A 111 -9.97 -7.62 0.25
N ASP A 112 -9.72 -7.17 1.48
CA ASP A 112 -10.16 -7.83 2.69
C ASP A 112 -11.62 -7.57 3.11
N SER A 113 -12.12 -8.55 3.85
CA SER A 113 -13.31 -8.38 4.69
C SER A 113 -13.12 -7.23 5.68
N TRP A 114 -14.22 -6.55 6.02
CA TRP A 114 -14.17 -5.48 7.03
C TRP A 114 -13.81 -5.98 8.43
N PHE A 115 -13.84 -7.30 8.67
CA PHE A 115 -13.31 -7.94 9.87
C PHE A 115 -11.79 -8.19 9.84
N GLY A 116 -11.16 -8.17 8.67
CA GLY A 116 -9.70 -8.24 8.51
C GLY A 116 -9.00 -6.94 8.88
N GLY A 117 -9.51 -5.81 8.41
CA GLY A 117 -9.03 -4.49 8.80
C GLY A 117 -8.92 -3.51 7.64
N ALA A 118 -7.83 -2.76 7.65
CA ALA A 118 -7.44 -1.90 6.54
C ALA A 118 -6.70 -2.73 5.48
N SER A 119 -6.73 -2.31 4.22
CA SER A 119 -5.97 -2.99 3.17
C SER A 119 -4.52 -2.55 3.17
N GLU A 120 -3.62 -3.53 3.03
CA GLU A 120 -2.17 -3.35 3.08
C GLU A 120 -1.57 -3.62 1.70
N PHE A 121 -1.03 -2.58 1.05
CA PHE A 121 -0.46 -2.66 -0.28
C PHE A 121 1.06 -2.61 -0.22
N TRP A 122 1.72 -3.62 -0.77
CA TRP A 122 3.15 -3.57 -1.06
C TRP A 122 3.40 -2.95 -2.42
N ILE A 123 4.18 -1.87 -2.44
CA ILE A 123 4.64 -1.19 -3.63
C ILE A 123 6.09 -1.58 -3.88
N ARG A 124 6.34 -2.22 -5.02
CA ARG A 124 7.68 -2.68 -5.42
C ARG A 124 8.07 -2.12 -6.78
N CYS A 125 9.26 -1.52 -6.83
CA CYS A 125 9.82 -0.94 -8.05
C CYS A 125 11.23 -1.49 -8.31
N GLY A 126 11.37 -2.27 -9.38
CA GLY A 126 12.65 -2.75 -9.88
C GLY A 126 13.25 -1.77 -10.88
N SER A 127 14.48 -1.32 -10.66
CA SER A 127 15.17 -0.37 -11.55
C SER A 127 16.69 -0.54 -11.52
N VAL A 128 17.43 0.23 -12.33
CA VAL A 128 18.89 0.37 -12.21
C VAL A 128 19.20 1.81 -11.80
N GLU A 129 19.74 1.98 -10.60
CA GLU A 129 20.09 3.28 -10.04
C GLU A 129 21.32 3.86 -10.75
N GLY A 130 21.26 5.14 -11.14
CA GLY A 130 22.41 5.91 -11.63
C GLY A 130 23.01 5.36 -12.93
N PHE A 131 22.21 4.65 -13.74
CA PHE A 131 22.69 3.99 -14.95
C PHE A 131 23.21 5.00 -15.98
N ASN A 132 24.52 5.06 -16.19
CA ASN A 132 25.15 5.97 -17.13
C ASN A 132 26.33 5.28 -17.83
N ALA A 133 25.99 4.36 -18.74
CA ALA A 133 26.95 3.59 -19.51
C ALA A 133 27.16 4.19 -20.90
N THR A 134 28.41 4.25 -21.34
CA THR A 134 28.78 4.67 -22.69
C THR A 134 29.09 3.48 -23.60
N THR A 135 29.41 2.32 -23.02
CA THR A 135 29.76 1.09 -23.75
C THR A 135 29.00 -0.12 -23.20
N ASP A 136 28.78 -1.13 -24.05
CA ASP A 136 28.13 -2.39 -23.66
C ASP A 136 28.90 -3.14 -22.55
N ALA A 137 30.20 -2.91 -22.42
CA ALA A 137 31.02 -3.53 -21.37
C ALA A 137 30.68 -3.00 -19.97
N GLU A 138 30.24 -1.74 -19.87
CA GLU A 138 29.91 -1.06 -18.62
C GLU A 138 28.59 -1.54 -18.01
N LEU A 139 27.72 -2.23 -18.77
CA LEU A 139 26.49 -2.85 -18.25
C LEU A 139 26.75 -3.72 -17.01
N LYS A 140 27.90 -4.39 -16.96
CA LYS A 140 28.29 -5.28 -15.86
C LYS A 140 28.66 -4.55 -14.57
N LEU A 141 28.82 -3.23 -14.62
CA LEU A 141 29.12 -2.38 -13.45
C LEU A 141 27.86 -2.03 -12.66
N TYR A 142 26.69 -2.26 -13.26
CA TYR A 142 25.41 -1.91 -12.69
C TYR A 142 24.64 -3.15 -12.26
N TYR A 143 23.99 -3.04 -11.11
CA TYR A 143 23.12 -4.08 -10.56
C TYR A 143 21.72 -3.50 -10.38
N PRO A 144 20.68 -4.23 -10.78
CA PRO A 144 19.32 -3.80 -10.53
C PRO A 144 19.01 -3.85 -9.03
N SER A 145 18.17 -2.92 -8.56
CA SER A 145 17.68 -2.84 -7.19
C SER A 145 16.15 -2.85 -7.16
N VAL A 146 15.60 -3.31 -6.04
CA VAL A 146 14.16 -3.26 -5.76
C VAL A 146 13.93 -2.28 -4.62
N THR A 147 13.18 -1.22 -4.88
CA THR A 147 12.55 -0.41 -3.84
C THR A 147 11.28 -1.13 -3.40
N ASP A 148 11.05 -1.24 -2.09
CA ASP A 148 9.94 -1.99 -1.49
C ASP A 148 9.43 -1.26 -0.25
N PHE A 149 8.13 -0.96 -0.19
CA PHE A 149 7.48 -0.38 1.00
C PHE A 149 5.98 -0.71 1.04
N MET A 150 5.44 -0.68 2.25
CA MET A 150 4.03 -0.97 2.51
C MET A 150 3.22 0.31 2.69
N ILE A 151 2.05 0.38 2.07
CA ILE A 151 1.05 1.43 2.22
C ILE A 151 -0.19 0.80 2.85
N VAL A 152 -0.68 1.39 3.95
CA VAL A 152 -1.96 0.97 4.54
C VAL A 152 -3.04 1.99 4.20
N VAL A 153 -4.11 1.54 3.56
CA VAL A 153 -5.30 2.36 3.26
C VAL A 153 -6.45 1.94 4.15
N ARG A 154 -6.87 2.84 5.04
CA ARG A 154 -8.00 2.59 5.94
C ARG A 154 -9.28 2.46 5.14
N ARG A 155 -10.22 1.61 5.59
CA ARG A 155 -11.52 1.42 4.93
C ARG A 155 -12.29 2.73 4.72
N ARG A 156 -12.26 3.63 5.72
CA ARG A 156 -12.88 4.96 5.64
C ARG A 156 -12.27 5.90 4.58
N ASP A 157 -11.07 5.56 4.08
CA ASP A 157 -10.31 6.34 3.11
C ASP A 157 -10.40 5.71 1.69
N LEU A 158 -11.23 4.67 1.51
CA LEU A 158 -11.58 4.14 0.20
C LEU A 158 -12.05 5.27 -0.75
N GLY A 159 -11.48 5.30 -1.95
CA GLY A 159 -11.78 6.30 -2.96
C GLY A 159 -11.19 7.69 -2.71
N LYS A 160 -10.49 7.91 -1.59
CA LYS A 160 -9.76 9.15 -1.33
C LYS A 160 -8.34 9.07 -1.89
N GLU A 161 -7.81 10.23 -2.25
CA GLU A 161 -6.42 10.38 -2.66
C GLU A 161 -5.56 10.67 -1.44
N LEU A 162 -4.59 9.79 -1.17
CA LEU A 162 -3.71 9.87 0.00
C LEU A 162 -2.28 10.24 -0.44
N PRO A 163 -1.63 11.24 0.19
CA PRO A 163 -0.24 11.59 -0.11
C PRO A 163 0.74 10.59 0.55
N TYR A 164 1.87 10.31 -0.09
CA TYR A 164 2.93 9.44 0.46
C TYR A 164 4.36 9.93 0.22
N GLU A 165 4.65 10.59 -0.91
CA GLU A 165 5.98 11.14 -1.24
C GLU A 165 7.13 10.11 -1.21
N ALA A 166 6.83 8.86 -1.59
CA ALA A 166 7.79 7.76 -1.52
C ALA A 166 8.75 7.79 -2.71
N ILE A 167 10.06 7.66 -2.48
CA ILE A 167 11.04 7.54 -3.58
C ILE A 167 10.97 6.13 -4.15
N LEU A 168 10.73 6.01 -5.46
CA LEU A 168 10.77 4.75 -6.20
C LEU A 168 12.15 4.49 -6.81
N VAL A 169 12.78 5.53 -7.37
CA VAL A 169 14.11 5.51 -7.98
C VAL A 169 14.87 6.77 -7.53
N SER A 170 16.05 6.60 -6.96
CA SER A 170 16.82 7.70 -6.36
C SER A 170 17.72 8.43 -7.35
N ASP A 171 18.16 7.77 -8.41
CA ASP A 171 19.03 8.34 -9.45
C ASP A 171 18.53 7.92 -10.84
N PHE A 172 17.49 8.63 -11.30
CA PHE A 172 16.79 8.41 -12.55
C PHE A 172 17.53 9.05 -13.73
N THR A 173 18.26 8.22 -14.48
CA THR A 173 19.01 8.68 -15.65
C THR A 173 18.18 8.66 -16.92
N SER A 174 18.59 9.40 -17.95
CA SER A 174 17.92 9.38 -19.26
C SER A 174 18.14 8.09 -20.05
N GLN A 175 19.06 7.24 -19.58
CA GLN A 175 19.32 5.93 -20.15
C GLN A 175 18.39 4.85 -19.57
N LEU A 176 17.71 5.10 -18.46
CA LEU A 176 16.64 4.21 -18.00
C LEU A 176 15.47 4.31 -18.99
N ASP A 177 15.07 3.19 -19.58
CA ASP A 177 13.99 3.14 -20.57
C ASP A 177 12.71 2.56 -19.99
N LYS A 178 12.84 1.49 -19.19
CA LYS A 178 11.72 0.87 -18.49
C LYS A 178 12.13 0.42 -17.11
N LEU A 179 11.24 0.60 -16.14
CA LEU A 179 11.32 0.00 -14.82
C LEU A 179 10.23 -1.06 -14.67
N ALA A 180 10.40 -1.98 -13.71
CA ALA A 180 9.41 -2.96 -13.35
C ALA A 180 8.64 -2.47 -12.12
N PHE A 181 7.31 -2.52 -12.16
CA PHE A 181 6.46 -2.01 -11.10
C PHE A 181 5.41 -3.05 -10.71
N LEU A 182 5.20 -3.21 -9.42
CA LEU A 182 4.35 -4.22 -8.82
C LEU A 182 3.60 -3.61 -7.65
N ILE A 183 2.29 -3.82 -7.64
CA ILE A 183 1.40 -3.52 -6.53
C ILE A 183 0.72 -4.85 -6.17
N VAL A 184 0.88 -5.26 -4.92
CA VAL A 184 0.18 -6.42 -4.36
C VAL A 184 -0.50 -6.04 -3.06
N GLU A 185 -1.61 -6.68 -2.76
CA GLU A 185 -2.29 -6.59 -1.47
C GLU A 185 -1.89 -7.83 -0.64
N ASP A 186 -1.53 -7.62 0.63
CA ASP A 186 -0.89 -8.65 1.47
C ASP A 186 -1.90 -9.58 2.12
N ASP A 187 -2.02 -10.79 1.57
CA ASP A 187 -2.80 -11.91 2.14
C ASP A 187 -1.87 -12.95 2.80
N GLY A 188 -0.56 -12.66 2.85
CA GLY A 188 0.50 -13.53 3.36
C GLY A 188 0.83 -14.74 2.49
N GLY A 189 1.28 -15.83 3.12
CA GLY A 189 1.68 -17.07 2.42
C GLY A 189 3.18 -17.21 2.20
N THR A 190 3.57 -18.16 1.33
CA THR A 190 5.00 -18.46 1.09
C THR A 190 5.60 -17.43 0.13
N ARG A 191 6.80 -16.96 0.47
CA ARG A 191 7.56 -16.05 -0.40
C ARG A 191 7.89 -16.70 -1.74
N THR A 192 7.54 -16.00 -2.81
CA THR A 192 7.84 -16.30 -4.22
C THR A 192 8.46 -15.06 -4.88
N GLN A 193 8.66 -15.09 -6.20
CA GLN A 193 9.26 -14.00 -6.96
C GLN A 193 8.71 -13.89 -8.38
N TRP A 194 8.54 -12.64 -8.84
CA TRP A 194 8.30 -12.31 -10.23
C TRP A 194 9.64 -11.98 -10.90
N LYS A 195 10.01 -12.79 -11.90
CA LYS A 195 11.15 -12.48 -12.78
C LYS A 195 10.72 -11.41 -13.78
N ALA A 196 11.10 -10.18 -13.52
CA ALA A 196 10.83 -9.04 -14.37
C ALA A 196 12.05 -8.69 -15.21
N GLU A 197 11.80 -8.02 -16.34
CA GLU A 197 12.84 -7.42 -17.16
C GLU A 197 12.69 -5.90 -17.05
N ILE A 198 13.80 -5.19 -16.90
CA ILE A 198 13.87 -3.73 -17.01
C ILE A 198 14.73 -3.39 -18.23
N ALA A 199 14.62 -2.17 -18.75
CA ALA A 199 15.30 -1.80 -19.98
C ALA A 199 16.14 -0.54 -19.79
N VAL A 200 17.37 -0.58 -20.32
CA VAL A 200 18.30 0.56 -20.35
C VAL A 200 18.82 0.79 -21.77
N LYS A 201 19.22 2.02 -22.08
CA LYS A 201 19.66 2.44 -23.41
C LYS A 201 21.13 2.88 -23.41
N ILE A 202 21.91 2.28 -24.30
CA ILE A 202 23.31 2.67 -24.58
C ILE A 202 23.43 2.90 -26.08
N GLN A 203 23.86 4.09 -26.50
CA GLN A 203 24.11 4.43 -27.91
C GLN A 203 22.97 4.00 -28.87
N SER A 204 21.71 4.28 -28.52
CA SER A 204 20.49 3.92 -29.27
C SER A 204 20.14 2.43 -29.30
N LYS A 205 20.90 1.56 -28.64
CA LYS A 205 20.54 0.15 -28.41
C LYS A 205 19.87 0.00 -27.05
N THR A 206 18.89 -0.90 -26.97
CA THR A 206 18.19 -1.21 -25.71
C THR A 206 18.66 -2.57 -25.19
N TYR A 207 18.95 -2.64 -23.89
CA TYR A 207 19.41 -3.83 -23.20
C TYR A 207 18.43 -4.18 -22.09
N GLY A 208 18.01 -5.44 -22.07
CA GLY A 208 17.22 -6.01 -20.99
C GLY A 208 18.11 -6.36 -19.81
N VAL A 209 17.66 -6.01 -18.60
CA VAL A 209 18.28 -6.40 -17.33
C VAL A 209 17.23 -7.20 -16.55
N SER A 210 17.57 -8.43 -16.17
CA SER A 210 16.66 -9.27 -15.39
C SER A 210 16.71 -8.86 -13.91
N ILE A 211 15.54 -8.82 -13.27
CA ILE A 211 15.40 -8.56 -11.84
C ILE A 211 14.35 -9.48 -11.24
N ASP A 212 14.62 -10.01 -10.05
CA ASP A 212 13.66 -10.82 -9.29
C ASP A 212 12.98 -9.95 -8.23
N ILE A 213 11.68 -9.73 -8.38
CA ILE A 213 10.87 -8.93 -7.44
C ILE A 213 10.10 -9.89 -6.52
N PRO A 214 10.35 -9.90 -5.20
CA PRO A 214 9.67 -10.80 -4.29
C PRO A 214 8.19 -10.44 -4.12
N TYR A 215 7.35 -11.44 -3.82
CA TYR A 215 5.98 -11.30 -3.31
C TYR A 215 5.51 -12.60 -2.66
N ASN A 216 4.37 -12.64 -1.97
CA ASN A 216 3.88 -13.89 -1.39
C ASN A 216 2.82 -14.54 -2.30
N GLU A 217 2.73 -15.86 -2.27
CA GLU A 217 1.91 -16.61 -3.23
C GLU A 217 0.40 -16.41 -3.08
N LYS A 218 -0.06 -15.97 -1.91
CA LYS A 218 -1.48 -15.69 -1.67
C LYS A 218 -1.87 -14.24 -1.93
N ASP A 219 -0.88 -13.35 -2.02
CA ASP A 219 -1.11 -11.93 -2.28
C ASP A 219 -1.94 -11.71 -3.55
N ASP A 220 -2.98 -10.88 -3.43
CA ASP A 220 -3.72 -10.40 -4.58
C ASP A 220 -2.86 -9.45 -5.41
N ILE A 221 -2.53 -9.87 -6.64
CA ILE A 221 -1.81 -9.01 -7.60
C ILE A 221 -2.76 -7.95 -8.14
N VAL A 222 -2.70 -6.77 -7.54
CA VAL A 222 -3.44 -5.57 -7.99
C VAL A 222 -2.96 -5.14 -9.37
N TRP A 223 -1.65 -5.05 -9.56
CA TRP A 223 -1.05 -4.71 -10.84
C TRP A 223 0.41 -5.16 -10.94
N ARG A 224 0.82 -5.64 -12.11
CA ARG A 224 2.22 -5.95 -12.42
C ARG A 224 2.55 -5.59 -13.86
N GLY A 225 3.70 -4.97 -14.10
CA GLY A 225 4.11 -4.62 -15.46
C GLY A 225 5.35 -3.72 -15.52
N GLN A 226 5.71 -3.33 -16.74
CA GLN A 226 6.79 -2.38 -16.99
C GLN A 226 6.21 -0.97 -17.17
N LEU A 227 6.84 0.04 -16.57
CA LEU A 227 6.55 1.45 -16.84
C LEU A 227 7.69 2.06 -17.64
N SER A 228 7.36 2.69 -18.77
CA SER A 228 8.36 3.37 -19.59
C SER A 228 8.79 4.68 -18.96
N ALA A 229 10.06 5.07 -19.09
CA ALA A 229 10.55 6.36 -18.62
C ALA A 229 9.73 7.54 -19.18
N ARG A 230 9.30 7.44 -20.44
CA ARG A 230 8.44 8.45 -21.09
C ARG A 230 7.13 8.72 -20.35
N PHE A 231 6.56 7.71 -19.70
CA PHE A 231 5.33 7.87 -18.92
C PHE A 231 5.51 8.91 -17.81
N PHE A 232 6.73 9.08 -17.26
CA PHE A 232 7.02 10.04 -16.20
C PHE A 232 7.53 11.40 -16.71
N GLU A 233 7.76 11.53 -18.02
CA GLU A 233 8.29 12.74 -18.64
C GLU A 233 7.21 13.56 -19.37
N GLU A 234 5.95 13.09 -19.37
CA GLU A 234 4.83 13.75 -20.06
C GLU A 234 4.41 15.05 -19.39
N GLU A 235 4.36 15.08 -18.06
CA GLU A 235 3.92 16.21 -17.24
C GLU A 235 4.75 16.26 -15.95
N ASP A 236 4.70 17.37 -15.21
CA ASP A 236 5.39 17.50 -13.91
C ASP A 236 4.91 16.41 -12.92
N VAL A 237 3.61 16.11 -12.93
CA VAL A 237 2.99 15.02 -12.17
C VAL A 237 2.10 14.20 -13.10
N VAL A 238 2.37 12.90 -13.20
CA VAL A 238 1.61 11.98 -14.06
C VAL A 238 0.77 11.04 -13.22
N THR A 239 -0.49 10.85 -13.59
CA THR A 239 -1.44 9.96 -12.90
C THR A 239 -1.80 8.77 -13.78
N GLY A 240 -1.74 7.56 -13.21
CA GLY A 240 -2.11 6.32 -13.87
C GLY A 240 -3.10 5.48 -13.07
N ARG A 241 -3.87 4.64 -13.76
CA ARG A 241 -4.71 3.61 -13.15
C ARG A 241 -4.05 2.24 -13.30
N PHE A 242 -3.89 1.55 -12.18
CA PHE A 242 -3.21 0.27 -12.02
C PHE A 242 -4.18 -0.72 -11.36
N GLY A 243 -5.02 -1.36 -12.17
CA GLY A 243 -6.10 -2.21 -11.66
C GLY A 243 -7.12 -1.40 -10.86
N ASP A 244 -7.29 -1.76 -9.58
CA ASP A 244 -8.15 -1.08 -8.62
C ASP A 244 -7.42 -0.01 -7.79
N VAL A 245 -6.29 0.49 -8.29
CA VAL A 245 -5.54 1.62 -7.70
C VAL A 245 -5.38 2.74 -8.72
N VAL A 246 -5.43 3.98 -8.26
CA VAL A 246 -4.95 5.16 -8.98
C VAL A 246 -3.74 5.72 -8.23
N ALA A 247 -2.65 5.96 -8.94
CA ALA A 247 -1.42 6.48 -8.35
C ALA A 247 -0.86 7.62 -9.20
N SER A 248 -0.28 8.62 -8.54
CA SER A 248 0.41 9.72 -9.20
C SER A 248 1.90 9.72 -8.90
N PHE A 249 2.69 10.18 -9.86
CA PHE A 249 4.14 10.16 -9.81
C PHE A 249 4.72 11.51 -10.22
N GLU A 250 5.87 11.84 -9.67
CA GLU A 250 6.64 13.04 -10.01
C GLU A 250 8.08 12.64 -10.32
N LEU A 251 8.65 13.22 -11.37
CA LEU A 251 10.07 13.07 -11.71
C LEU A 251 10.76 14.43 -11.49
N ASN A 252 11.48 14.59 -10.37
CA ASN A 252 12.10 15.87 -9.96
C ASN A 252 13.62 15.84 -9.94
#